data_AF-A0A7C5X2R7-F1
#
_entry.id   AF-A0A7C5X2R7-F1
#
_cell.length_a   1.000
_cell.length_b   1.000
_cell.length_c   1.000
_cell.angle_alpha   90.00
_cell.angle_beta   90.00
_cell.angle_gamma   90.00
#
_symmetry.space_group_name_H-M   'P 1'
#
loop_
_entity.id
_entity.type
_entity.pdbx_description
1 polymer ?
#
loop_
_entity_poly.entity_id
_entity_poly.type
_entity_poly.pdbx_seq_one_letter_code
_entity_poly.pdbx_strand_id
1 'polypeptide(L)'
;MFDPSKVRKERTEWRDLELSKRHREWGFHCPAVDIDFLMVEYYYGKPVALIDYKRFTGSKNNTHPKSYEAISILADNSHIPFFVVYYYDNPWSFRLEPINNIAKKIFEKNKKRLNKCLTEREYVEFLYWLRGHKLSQEEKRILEGLNNTLPKPCKGNRDVL
;
A
#
# COMPACT_ATOMS: atom_id res chain seq x y z
N MET A 1 5.57 -12.43 -33.55
CA MET A 1 6.68 -12.55 -32.58
C MET A 1 7.03 -11.15 -32.10
N PHE A 2 7.07 -10.93 -30.79
CA PHE A 2 7.36 -9.60 -30.21
C PHE A 2 8.85 -9.28 -30.36
N ASP A 3 9.18 -8.12 -30.94
CA ASP A 3 10.56 -7.67 -31.18
C ASP A 3 10.90 -6.53 -30.20
N PRO A 4 11.58 -6.84 -29.08
CA PRO A 4 11.91 -5.84 -28.05
C PRO A 4 12.91 -4.78 -28.54
N SER A 5 13.59 -4.98 -29.68
CA SER A 5 14.51 -3.98 -30.24
C SER A 5 13.81 -2.79 -30.91
N LYS A 6 12.50 -2.92 -31.18
CA LYS A 6 11.63 -1.85 -31.72
C LYS A 6 10.88 -1.06 -30.64
N VAL A 7 11.06 -1.40 -29.37
CA VAL A 7 10.38 -0.73 -28.26
C VAL A 7 11.24 0.45 -27.80
N ARG A 8 10.76 1.67 -28.05
CA ARG A 8 11.44 2.89 -27.56
C ARG A 8 11.42 2.91 -26.04
N LYS A 9 12.56 3.23 -25.42
CA LYS A 9 12.59 3.61 -24.00
C LYS A 9 11.64 4.79 -23.79
N GLU A 10 10.81 4.70 -22.76
CA GLU A 10 9.89 5.77 -22.42
C GLU A 10 10.63 7.09 -22.18
N ARG A 11 10.11 8.15 -22.77
CA ARG A 11 10.71 9.49 -22.69
C ARG A 11 10.24 10.31 -21.49
N THR A 12 9.11 9.95 -20.87
CA THR A 12 8.42 10.85 -19.94
C THR A 12 7.90 10.19 -18.66
N GLU A 13 8.01 8.86 -18.50
CA GLU A 13 7.43 8.10 -17.38
C GLU A 13 5.88 8.09 -17.32
N TRP A 14 5.19 8.47 -18.41
CA TRP A 14 3.72 8.54 -18.49
C TRP A 14 3.10 7.35 -19.23
N ARG A 15 3.59 6.13 -18.95
CA ARG A 15 3.38 4.93 -19.78
C ARG A 15 1.97 4.76 -20.33
N ASP A 16 0.97 5.04 -19.49
CA ASP A 16 -0.42 4.72 -19.80
C ASP A 16 -1.39 5.88 -19.58
N LEU A 17 -0.92 7.14 -19.67
CA LEU A 17 -1.81 8.31 -19.53
C LEU A 17 -2.98 8.26 -20.53
N GLU A 18 -2.72 7.84 -21.76
CA GLU A 18 -3.73 7.77 -22.81
C GLU A 18 -4.74 6.65 -22.55
N LEU A 19 -4.30 5.51 -22.03
CA LEU A 19 -5.18 4.40 -21.64
C LEU A 19 -6.01 4.77 -20.39
N SER A 20 -5.41 5.43 -19.40
CA SER A 20 -6.11 5.96 -18.23
C SER A 20 -7.15 7.02 -18.62
N LYS A 21 -6.83 7.91 -19.57
CA LYS A 21 -7.81 8.85 -20.15
C LYS A 21 -8.94 8.11 -20.86
N ARG A 22 -8.63 7.06 -21.63
CA ARG A 22 -9.63 6.23 -22.32
C ARG A 22 -10.58 5.54 -21.34
N HIS A 23 -10.06 4.96 -20.27
CA HIS A 23 -10.88 4.34 -19.23
C HIS A 23 -11.77 5.37 -18.51
N ARG A 24 -11.30 6.62 -18.35
CA ARG A 24 -12.12 7.72 -17.83
C ARG A 24 -13.29 8.11 -18.74
N GLU A 25 -13.16 7.97 -20.07
CA GLU A 25 -14.27 8.21 -21.01
C GLU A 25 -15.44 7.25 -20.81
N TRP A 26 -15.20 6.03 -20.32
CA TRP A 26 -16.25 5.04 -20.03
C TRP A 26 -17.04 5.37 -18.76
N GLY A 27 -16.57 6.38 -18.00
CA GLY A 27 -17.24 6.91 -16.83
C GLY A 27 -17.53 5.85 -15.78
N PHE A 28 -18.66 6.00 -15.09
CA PHE A 28 -19.09 5.09 -14.02
C PHE A 28 -19.29 3.63 -14.49
N HIS A 29 -19.46 3.39 -15.80
CA HIS A 29 -19.70 2.07 -16.36
C HIS A 29 -18.43 1.31 -16.73
N CYS A 30 -17.24 1.87 -16.52
CA CYS A 30 -15.98 1.14 -16.68
C CYS A 30 -15.91 -0.03 -15.66
N PRO A 31 -16.02 -1.30 -16.07
CA PRO A 31 -15.97 -2.44 -15.14
C PRO A 31 -14.52 -2.83 -14.82
N ALA A 32 -13.63 -1.83 -14.71
CA ALA A 32 -12.22 -2.00 -14.40
C ALA A 32 -11.81 -0.96 -13.35
N VAL A 33 -11.04 -1.41 -12.37
CA VAL A 33 -10.39 -0.53 -11.40
C VAL A 33 -8.98 -0.23 -11.90
N ASP A 34 -8.68 1.07 -12.04
CA ASP A 34 -7.30 1.55 -12.09
C ASP A 34 -6.78 1.65 -10.66
N ILE A 35 -5.70 0.93 -10.34
CA ILE A 35 -5.08 0.96 -9.01
C ILE A 35 -3.71 1.61 -9.17
N ASP A 36 -3.62 2.86 -8.73
CA ASP A 36 -2.45 3.72 -8.98
C ASP A 36 -1.13 3.08 -8.56
N PHE A 37 -1.11 2.44 -7.38
CA PHE A 37 0.10 1.79 -6.88
C PHE A 37 -0.21 0.54 -6.04
N LEU A 38 -0.66 -0.52 -6.72
CA LEU A 38 -0.81 -1.84 -6.12
C LEU A 38 0.54 -2.56 -6.04
N MET A 39 0.87 -3.03 -4.84
CA MET A 39 2.05 -3.84 -4.55
C MET A 39 1.66 -5.17 -3.92
N VAL A 40 2.35 -6.23 -4.32
CA VAL A 40 2.29 -7.53 -3.67
C VAL A 40 3.50 -7.64 -2.74
N GLU A 41 3.24 -7.62 -1.44
CA GLU A 41 4.25 -8.00 -0.46
C GLU A 41 4.43 -9.50 -0.51
N TYR A 42 5.68 -9.96 -0.59
CA TYR A 42 6.00 -11.38 -0.69
C TYR A 42 7.17 -11.76 0.22
N TYR A 43 7.29 -13.07 0.48
CA TYR A 43 8.43 -13.66 1.15
C TYR A 43 8.88 -14.90 0.38
N TYR A 44 10.11 -14.88 -0.15
CA TYR A 44 10.66 -15.92 -1.05
C TYR A 44 9.70 -16.35 -2.18
N GLY A 45 9.12 -15.37 -2.88
CA GLY A 45 8.18 -15.60 -3.98
C GLY A 45 6.75 -15.99 -3.57
N LYS A 46 6.46 -16.14 -2.27
CA LYS A 46 5.11 -16.41 -1.76
C LYS A 46 4.41 -15.11 -1.40
N PRO A 47 3.19 -14.84 -1.89
CA PRO A 47 2.46 -13.63 -1.54
C PRO A 47 2.09 -13.64 -0.06
N VAL A 48 2.25 -12.49 0.58
CA VAL A 48 2.02 -12.26 2.01
C VAL A 48 0.92 -11.22 2.22
N ALA A 49 0.85 -10.18 1.38
CA ALA A 49 -0.20 -9.18 1.44
C ALA A 49 -0.37 -8.45 0.11
N LEU A 50 -1.56 -7.88 -0.10
CA LEU A 50 -1.76 -6.82 -1.08
C LEU A 50 -1.72 -5.47 -0.37
N ILE A 51 -1.07 -4.49 -1.00
CA ILE A 51 -0.99 -3.12 -0.50
C ILE A 51 -1.27 -2.14 -1.63
N ASP A 52 -2.29 -1.30 -1.47
CA ASP A 52 -2.52 -0.12 -2.32
C ASP A 52 -1.95 1.11 -1.61
N TYR A 53 -0.86 1.67 -2.16
CA TYR A 53 -0.21 2.84 -1.59
C TYR A 53 -0.85 4.13 -2.08
N LYS A 54 -1.23 5.01 -1.15
CA LYS A 54 -1.79 6.32 -1.47
C LYS A 54 -1.02 7.43 -0.79
N ARG A 55 -0.60 8.44 -1.55
CA ARG A 55 -0.03 9.64 -0.93
C ARG A 55 -1.12 10.35 -0.13
N PHE A 56 -0.79 10.71 1.10
CA PHE A 56 -1.72 11.48 1.91
C PHE A 56 -1.82 12.94 1.45
N THR A 57 -3.00 13.37 1.01
CA THR A 57 -3.26 14.75 0.55
C THR A 57 -4.26 15.52 1.40
N GLY A 58 -4.69 14.97 2.55
CA GLY A 58 -5.62 15.64 3.47
C GLY A 58 -7.10 15.27 3.32
N SER A 59 -7.48 14.49 2.30
CA SER A 59 -8.83 13.94 2.15
C SER A 59 -8.81 12.43 1.94
N LYS A 60 -9.73 11.71 2.58
CA LYS A 60 -9.99 10.27 2.34
C LYS A 60 -10.95 10.02 1.17
N ASN A 61 -11.34 11.08 0.46
CA ASN A 61 -12.55 11.09 -0.37
C ASN A 61 -12.41 10.42 -1.73
N ASN A 62 -11.30 9.74 -2.01
CA ASN A 62 -11.10 8.97 -3.24
C ASN A 62 -11.15 7.47 -2.97
N THR A 63 -12.12 7.03 -2.17
CA THR A 63 -12.37 5.60 -1.96
C THR A 63 -13.46 5.16 -2.94
N HIS A 64 -13.09 4.27 -3.87
CA HIS A 64 -14.03 3.57 -4.74
C HIS A 64 -14.40 2.24 -4.08
N PRO A 65 -15.48 2.18 -3.28
CA PRO A 65 -15.77 1.01 -2.43
C PRO A 65 -15.91 -0.29 -3.23
N LYS A 66 -16.44 -0.21 -4.46
CA LYS A 66 -16.59 -1.36 -5.37
C LYS A 66 -15.25 -1.89 -5.90
N SER A 67 -14.28 -1.01 -6.11
CA SER A 67 -12.93 -1.40 -6.50
C SER A 67 -12.24 -2.22 -5.41
N TYR A 68 -12.34 -1.76 -4.16
CA TYR A 68 -11.79 -2.48 -3.02
C TYR A 68 -12.52 -3.79 -2.74
N GLU A 69 -13.82 -3.86 -3.00
CA GLU A 69 -14.59 -5.11 -2.94
C GLU A 69 -14.04 -6.14 -3.93
N ALA A 70 -13.84 -5.76 -5.20
CA ALA A 70 -13.28 -6.62 -6.23
C ALA A 70 -11.87 -7.15 -5.88
N ILE A 71 -10.99 -6.27 -5.38
CA ILE A 71 -9.63 -6.65 -4.97
C ILE A 71 -9.66 -7.52 -3.70
N SER A 72 -10.57 -7.23 -2.78
CA SER A 72 -10.73 -8.03 -1.55
C SER A 72 -11.11 -9.48 -1.87
N ILE A 73 -11.94 -9.72 -2.89
CA ILE A 73 -12.25 -11.09 -3.34
C ILE A 73 -10.98 -11.82 -3.78
N LEU A 74 -10.09 -11.17 -4.52
CA LEU A 74 -8.80 -11.75 -4.93
C LEU A 74 -7.88 -12.03 -3.74
N ALA A 75 -7.80 -11.09 -2.80
CA ALA A 75 -7.01 -11.23 -1.58
C ALA A 75 -7.53 -12.36 -0.69
N ASP A 76 -8.85 -12.42 -0.48
CA ASP A 76 -9.52 -13.44 0.33
C ASP A 76 -9.38 -14.83 -0.29
N ASN A 77 -9.54 -14.96 -1.61
CA ASN A 77 -9.30 -16.23 -2.32
C ASN A 77 -7.84 -16.69 -2.18
N SER A 78 -6.91 -15.74 -2.16
CA SER A 78 -5.48 -16.00 -1.94
C SER A 78 -5.12 -16.14 -0.46
N HIS A 79 -6.10 -15.98 0.45
CA HIS A 79 -5.93 -16.03 1.90
C HIS A 79 -4.88 -15.05 2.46
N ILE A 80 -4.75 -13.87 1.84
CA ILE A 80 -3.82 -12.82 2.25
C ILE A 80 -4.56 -11.55 2.69
N PRO A 81 -4.01 -10.77 3.64
CA PRO A 81 -4.55 -9.47 3.99
C PRO A 81 -4.39 -8.46 2.85
N PHE A 82 -5.37 -7.56 2.75
CA PHE A 82 -5.33 -6.40 1.88
C PHE A 82 -5.42 -5.11 2.70
N PHE A 83 -4.44 -4.23 2.50
CA PHE A 83 -4.35 -2.92 3.14
C PHE A 83 -4.35 -1.80 2.11
N VAL A 84 -4.98 -0.68 2.45
CA VAL A 84 -4.63 0.61 1.86
C VAL A 84 -3.64 1.28 2.80
N VAL A 85 -2.52 1.75 2.27
CA VAL A 85 -1.47 2.39 3.07
C VAL A 85 -1.30 3.83 2.62
N TYR A 86 -1.71 4.74 3.48
CA TYR A 86 -1.48 6.17 3.29
C TYR A 86 -0.06 6.52 3.71
N TYR A 87 0.69 7.21 2.87
CA TYR A 87 2.06 7.60 3.17
C TYR A 87 2.27 9.12 3.08
N TYR A 88 3.20 9.61 3.90
CA TYR A 88 3.83 10.92 3.76
C TYR A 88 5.27 10.71 3.33
N ASP A 89 5.80 11.59 2.48
CA ASP A 89 7.16 11.50 1.96
C ASP A 89 8.16 12.41 2.70
N ASN A 90 7.70 13.26 3.63
CA ASN A 90 8.58 14.14 4.39
C ASN A 90 8.08 14.49 5.81
N PRO A 91 8.63 13.85 6.86
CA PRO A 91 9.37 12.59 6.82
C PRO A 91 8.50 11.39 6.41
N TRP A 92 9.14 10.32 5.92
CA TRP A 92 8.49 9.05 5.61
C TRP A 92 7.73 8.51 6.81
N SER A 93 6.41 8.34 6.65
CA SER A 93 5.50 7.80 7.66
C SER A 93 4.24 7.25 7.00
N PHE A 94 3.58 6.32 7.69
CA PHE A 94 2.57 5.44 7.11
C PHE A 94 1.36 5.29 8.02
N ARG A 95 0.15 5.26 7.46
CA ARG A 95 -1.07 4.85 8.17
C ARG A 95 -1.76 3.77 7.38
N LEU A 96 -2.09 2.68 8.05
CA LEU A 96 -2.71 1.52 7.44
C LEU A 96 -4.22 1.59 7.61
N GLU A 97 -4.95 1.19 6.58
CA GLU A 97 -6.38 0.96 6.60
C GLU A 97 -6.66 -0.50 6.21
N PRO A 98 -7.22 -1.32 7.13
CA PRO A 98 -7.49 -2.73 6.84
C PRO A 98 -8.75 -2.87 5.99
N ILE A 99 -8.63 -3.45 4.79
CA ILE A 99 -9.75 -3.54 3.85
C ILE A 99 -10.53 -4.84 4.03
N ASN A 100 -9.87 -5.99 3.86
CA ASN A 100 -10.52 -7.30 3.96
C ASN A 100 -10.56 -7.84 5.40
N ASN A 101 -11.29 -8.95 5.60
CA ASN A 101 -11.50 -9.54 6.92
C ASN A 101 -10.20 -10.04 7.56
N ILE A 102 -9.25 -10.52 6.76
CA ILE A 102 -7.94 -10.97 7.23
C ILE A 102 -7.15 -9.78 7.77
N ALA A 103 -7.06 -8.68 7.02
CA ALA A 103 -6.43 -7.45 7.45
C ALA A 103 -7.06 -6.89 8.74
N LYS A 104 -8.40 -6.87 8.82
CA LYS A 104 -9.14 -6.40 10.02
C LYS A 104 -8.81 -7.22 11.27
N LYS A 105 -8.72 -8.55 11.14
CA LYS A 105 -8.32 -9.43 12.25
C LYS A 105 -6.88 -9.18 12.70
N ILE A 106 -5.96 -8.92 11.77
CA ILE A 106 -4.57 -8.53 12.07
C ILE A 106 -4.57 -7.18 12.82
N PHE A 107 -5.39 -6.23 12.37
CA PHE A 107 -5.52 -4.92 12.99
C PHE A 107 -6.04 -4.99 14.42
N GLU A 108 -7.12 -5.72 14.69
CA GLU A 108 -7.69 -5.83 16.03
C GLU A 108 -6.72 -6.48 17.02
N LYS A 109 -5.98 -7.52 16.59
CA LYS A 109 -4.93 -8.13 17.42
C LYS A 109 -3.78 -7.17 17.75
N ASN A 110 -3.51 -6.18 16.89
CA ASN A 110 -2.40 -5.25 17.00
C ASN A 110 -2.85 -3.79 17.16
N LYS A 111 -4.08 -3.57 17.65
CA LYS A 111 -4.76 -2.26 17.61
C LYS A 111 -3.95 -1.13 18.21
N LYS A 112 -3.30 -1.37 19.36
CA LYS A 112 -2.45 -0.35 20.02
C LYS A 112 -1.27 0.10 19.15
N ARG A 113 -0.72 -0.81 18.34
CA ARG A 113 0.41 -0.54 17.45
C ARG A 113 -0.05 0.08 16.14
N LEU A 114 -1.12 -0.45 15.53
CA LEU A 114 -1.51 -0.14 14.15
C LEU A 114 -2.59 0.95 14.03
N ASN A 115 -3.34 1.25 15.09
CA ASN A 115 -4.34 2.33 15.09
C ASN A 115 -3.73 3.71 15.32
N LYS A 116 -2.66 4.02 14.59
CA LYS A 116 -1.92 5.30 14.61
C LYS A 116 -1.09 5.42 13.32
N CYS A 117 -0.51 6.60 13.08
CA CYS A 117 0.60 6.69 12.14
C CYS A 117 1.80 5.91 12.67
N LEU A 118 2.49 5.25 11.76
CA LEU A 118 3.76 4.56 11.95
C LEU A 118 4.89 5.41 11.37
N THR A 119 6.03 5.41 12.04
CA THR A 119 7.28 5.86 11.42
C THR A 119 7.69 4.90 10.30
N GLU A 120 8.63 5.31 9.45
CA GLU A 120 9.21 4.41 8.44
C GLU A 120 9.74 3.13 9.07
N ARG A 121 10.49 3.24 10.18
CA ARG A 121 10.99 2.09 10.93
C ARG A 121 9.85 1.18 11.41
N GLU A 122 8.84 1.74 12.10
CA GLU A 122 7.72 0.96 12.64
C GLU A 122 6.93 0.23 11.53
N TYR A 123 6.82 0.86 10.35
CA TYR A 123 6.15 0.30 9.18
C TYR A 123 6.96 -0.84 8.56
N VAL A 124 8.26 -0.66 8.32
CA VAL A 124 9.11 -1.72 7.77
C VAL A 124 9.22 -2.91 8.74
N GLU A 125 9.29 -2.67 10.05
CA GLU A 125 9.17 -3.72 11.07
C GLU A 125 7.84 -4.48 10.99
N PHE A 126 6.74 -3.78 10.71
CA PHE A 126 5.45 -4.41 10.51
C PHE A 126 5.46 -5.32 9.27
N LEU A 127 6.07 -4.89 8.15
CA LEU A 127 6.20 -5.73 6.96
C LEU A 127 7.02 -7.00 7.23
N TYR A 128 8.14 -6.89 7.95
CA TYR A 128 8.92 -8.08 8.35
C TYR A 128 8.13 -9.03 9.25
N TRP A 129 7.39 -8.48 10.22
CA TRP A 129 6.51 -9.27 11.07
C TRP A 129 5.41 -9.97 10.25
N LEU A 130 4.83 -9.28 9.27
CA LEU A 130 3.78 -9.83 8.40
C LEU A 130 4.28 -11.02 7.57
N ARG A 131 5.54 -10.99 7.14
CA ARG A 131 6.22 -12.10 6.45
C ARG A 131 6.51 -13.29 7.37
N GLY A 132 6.30 -13.17 8.68
CA GLY A 132 6.73 -14.16 9.67
C GLY A 132 8.25 -14.29 9.76
N HIS A 133 8.99 -13.25 9.34
CA HIS A 133 10.44 -13.29 9.24
C HIS A 133 11.11 -12.80 10.53
N LYS A 134 12.09 -13.56 11.02
CA LYS A 134 12.95 -13.13 12.12
C LYS A 134 14.14 -12.36 11.55
N LEU A 135 14.20 -11.08 11.87
CA LEU A 135 15.25 -10.16 11.43
C LEU A 135 16.67 -10.71 11.70
N SER A 136 17.47 -10.75 10.65
CA SER A 136 18.92 -10.90 10.69
C SER A 136 19.59 -9.67 11.31
N GLN A 137 20.90 -9.77 11.61
CA GLN A 137 21.65 -8.63 12.14
C GLN A 137 21.82 -7.52 11.11
N GLU A 138 21.88 -7.85 9.83
CA GLU A 138 21.95 -6.87 8.74
C GLU A 138 20.64 -6.08 8.62
N GLU A 139 19.49 -6.77 8.62
CA GLU A 139 18.19 -6.10 8.54
C GLU A 139 17.91 -5.21 9.76
N LYS A 140 18.38 -5.59 10.95
CA LYS A 140 18.32 -4.72 12.13
C LYS A 140 19.11 -3.44 11.94
N ARG A 141 20.32 -3.52 11.38
CA ARG A 141 21.14 -2.32 11.06
C ARG A 141 20.45 -1.44 10.03
N ILE A 142 19.79 -2.02 9.03
CA ILE A 142 18.99 -1.27 8.06
C ILE A 142 17.86 -0.52 8.78
N LEU A 143 17.10 -1.20 9.64
CA LEU A 143 16.01 -0.61 10.41
C LEU A 143 16.48 0.55 11.31
N GLU A 144 17.67 0.44 11.90
CA GLU A 144 18.28 1.51 12.70
C GLU A 144 18.58 2.78 11.89
N GLY A 145 18.85 2.64 10.59
CA GLY A 145 19.05 3.76 9.67
C GLY A 145 17.77 4.42 9.17
N LEU A 146 16.61 3.77 9.31
CA LEU A 146 15.32 4.31 8.86
C LEU A 146 14.81 5.43 9.78
N ASN A 147 14.01 6.33 9.19
CA ASN A 147 13.39 7.41 9.93
C ASN A 147 12.49 6.84 11.04
N ASN A 148 12.70 7.33 12.26
CA ASN A 148 11.90 6.97 13.43
C ASN A 148 11.21 8.18 14.06
N THR A 149 10.85 9.17 13.23
CA THR A 149 10.12 10.36 13.67
C THR A 149 8.84 10.55 12.87
N LEU A 150 7.76 10.93 13.56
CA LEU A 150 6.49 11.24 12.90
C LEU A 150 6.43 12.71 12.44
N PRO A 151 5.77 13.01 11.32
CA PRO A 151 5.47 14.38 10.91
C PRO A 151 4.45 15.01 11.87
N LYS A 152 4.36 16.35 11.89
CA LYS A 152 3.42 17.09 12.75
C LYS A 152 1.95 16.63 12.62
N PRO A 153 1.38 16.36 11.43
CA PRO A 153 0.00 15.91 11.30
C PRO A 153 -0.29 14.58 12.02
N CYS A 154 0.73 13.74 12.17
CA CYS A 154 0.64 12.47 12.90
C CYS A 154 0.92 12.60 14.41
N LYS A 155 1.40 13.76 14.88
CA LYS A 155 1.68 14.04 16.29
C LYS A 155 0.47 14.72 16.94
N GLY A 156 -0.27 13.98 17.75
CA GLY A 156 -1.27 14.56 18.66
C GLY A 156 -2.73 14.43 18.26
N ASN A 157 -3.04 13.81 17.12
CA ASN A 157 -4.42 13.49 16.77
C ASN A 157 -4.54 12.03 16.34
N ARG A 158 -5.20 11.23 17.19
CA ARG A 158 -5.63 9.86 16.83
C ARG A 158 -6.71 9.89 15.74
N ASP A 159 -7.37 11.03 15.59
CA ASP A 159 -8.58 11.21 14.78
C ASP A 159 -8.50 12.35 13.74
N VAL A 160 -7.34 12.94 13.45
CA VAL A 160 -7.21 13.77 12.22
C VAL A 160 -6.97 12.83 11.06
N LEU A 161 -8.06 12.13 10.76
CA LEU A 161 -8.37 11.40 9.55
C LEU A 161 -9.68 10.64 9.72
#